data_AF-A0A290D839-F1
#
_entry.id   AF-A0A290D839-F1
#
_cell.length_a   1.000
_cell.length_b   1.000
_cell.length_c   1.000
_cell.angle_alpha   90.00
_cell.angle_beta   90.00
_cell.angle_gamma   90.00
#
_symmetry.space_group_name_H-M   'P 1'
#
loop_
_entity.id
_entity.type
_entity.pdbx_description
1 polymer ?
#
loop_
_entity_poly.entity_id
_entity_poly.type
_entity_poly.pdbx_seq_one_letter_code
_entity_poly.pdbx_strand_id
1 'polypeptide(L)' 'MNARREDARRKIQLGGLVIKSGMADYPASVILGALTLAAGALKGPNADTTKARFEAAGDEAFPMMERTAATVPSRQFLT' A
#
# COMPACT_ATOMS: atom_id res chain seq x y z
N MET A 1 -24.37 9.40 -7.51
CA MET A 1 -24.48 8.19 -6.66
C MET A 1 -23.15 7.45 -6.42
N ASN A 2 -22.01 7.92 -6.96
CA ASN A 2 -20.74 7.18 -6.99
C ASN A 2 -19.77 7.50 -5.83
N ALA A 3 -19.77 8.74 -5.32
CA ALA A 3 -18.83 9.18 -4.28
C ALA A 3 -18.85 8.30 -3.01
N ARG A 4 -20.04 7.88 -2.55
CA ARG A 4 -20.16 7.01 -1.35
C ARG A 4 -19.54 5.62 -1.55
N ARG A 5 -19.63 5.06 -2.76
CA ARG A 5 -19.08 3.74 -3.09
C ARG A 5 -17.56 3.78 -3.22
N GLU A 6 -17.03 4.83 -3.84
CA GLU A 6 -15.58 5.08 -3.94
C GLU A 6 -14.95 5.26 -2.56
N ASP A 7 -15.62 6.02 -1.70
CA ASP A 7 -15.14 6.30 -0.34
C ASP A 7 -15.12 5.03 0.52
N ALA A 8 -16.16 4.19 0.41
CA ALA A 8 -16.19 2.88 1.08
C ALA A 8 -15.07 1.96 0.58
N ARG A 9 -14.87 1.88 -0.75
CA ARG A 9 -13.80 1.08 -1.35
C ARG A 9 -12.42 1.54 -0.86
N ARG A 10 -12.18 2.85 -0.81
CA ARG A 10 -10.93 3.43 -0.34
C ARG A 10 -10.67 3.09 1.13
N LYS A 11 -11.68 3.21 1.99
CA LYS A 11 -11.58 2.83 3.41
C LYS A 11 -11.25 1.35 3.59
N ILE A 12 -11.86 0.48 2.79
CA ILE A 12 -11.57 -0.97 2.79
C ILE A 12 -10.12 -1.23 2.39
N GLN A 13 -9.64 -0.59 1.31
CA GLN A 13 -8.25 -0.74 0.87
C GLN A 13 -7.26 -0.29 1.93
N LEU A 14 -7.49 0.86 2.56
CA LEU A 14 -6.65 1.37 3.65
C LEU A 14 -6.63 0.41 4.85
N GLY A 15 -7.77 -0.17 5.22
CA GLY A 15 -7.83 -1.23 6.24
C GLY A 15 -7.02 -2.48 5.85
N GLY A 16 -7.07 -2.88 4.57
CA GLY A 16 -6.26 -3.98 4.05
C GLY A 16 -4.75 -3.75 4.16
N LEU A 17 -4.28 -2.51 4.03
CA LEU A 17 -2.87 -2.16 4.22
C LEU A 17 -2.42 -2.33 5.68
N VAL A 18 -3.29 -2.02 6.65
CA VAL A 18 -3.01 -2.22 8.08
C VAL A 18 -2.84 -3.71 8.41
N ILE A 19 -3.64 -4.57 7.80
CA ILE A 19 -3.50 -6.03 7.97
C ILE A 19 -2.20 -6.52 7.35
N LYS A 20 -1.91 -6.12 6.11
CA LYS A 20 -0.70 -6.56 5.38
C LYS A 20 0.60 -6.10 6.05
N SER A 21 0.60 -4.95 6.75
CA SER A 21 1.77 -4.48 7.49
C SER A 21 2.00 -5.20 8.83
N GLY A 22 1.15 -6.16 9.20
CA GLY A 22 1.22 -6.83 10.50
C GLY A 22 0.81 -5.94 11.68
N MET A 23 0.17 -4.80 11.40
CA MET A 23 -0.24 -3.84 12.43
C MET A 23 -1.61 -4.15 13.03
N ALA A 24 -2.35 -5.12 12.48
CA ALA A 24 -3.72 -5.44 12.90
C ALA A 24 -3.85 -5.91 14.36
N ASP A 25 -2.81 -6.53 14.91
CA ASP A 25 -2.81 -7.03 16.30
C ASP A 25 -2.47 -5.94 17.33
N TYR A 26 -2.09 -4.75 16.88
CA TYR A 26 -1.75 -3.63 17.75
C TYR A 26 -2.98 -2.77 18.09
N PRO A 27 -3.00 -2.08 19.26
CA PRO A 27 -4.06 -1.15 19.61
C PRO A 27 -4.21 -0.03 18.57
N ALA A 28 -5.44 0.44 18.36
CA ALA A 28 -5.74 1.51 17.39
C ALA A 28 -4.91 2.78 17.61
N SER A 29 -4.59 3.12 18.87
CA SER A 29 -3.72 4.25 19.22
C SER A 29 -2.30 4.10 18.68
N VAL A 30 -1.75 2.88 18.68
CA VAL A 30 -0.41 2.58 18.15
C VAL A 30 -0.40 2.71 16.64
N ILE A 31 -1.40 2.12 15.97
CA ILE A 31 -1.54 2.20 14.50
C ILE A 31 -1.67 3.66 14.06
N LEU A 32 -2.56 4.41 14.71
CA LEU A 32 -2.79 5.81 14.39
C LEU A 32 -1.56 6.68 14.70
N GLY A 33 -0.86 6.41 15.81
CA GLY A 33 0.39 7.09 16.17
C GLY A 33 1.47 6.88 15.11
N ALA A 34 1.69 5.63 14.68
CA ALA A 34 2.66 5.30 13.64
C ALA A 34 2.36 6.02 12.30
N LEU A 35 1.11 5.99 11.86
CA LEU A 35 0.68 6.67 10.63
C LEU A 35 0.81 8.20 10.73
N THR A 36 0.55 8.76 11.91
CA THR A 36 0.68 10.21 12.16
C THR A 36 2.14 10.64 12.10
N LEU A 37 3.05 9.87 12.71
CA LEU A 37 4.49 10.12 12.66
C LEU A 37 5.02 10.00 11.22
N ALA A 38 4.60 8.95 10.49
CA ALA A 38 4.94 8.77 9.08
C ALA A 38 4.44 9.96 8.21
N ALA A 39 3.20 10.41 8.42
CA ALA A 39 2.64 11.57 7.73
C ALA A 39 3.39 12.87 8.05
N GLY A 40 3.90 13.01 9.28
CA GLY A 40 4.79 14.11 9.67
C GLY A 40 6.12 14.07 8.92
N ALA A 41 6.74 12.89 8.83
CA ALA A 41 8.00 12.71 8.13
C ALA A 41 7.89 13.04 6.62
N LEU A 42 6.75 12.71 6.00
CA LEU A 42 6.45 13.03 4.60
C LEU A 42 6.23 14.53 4.31
N LYS A 43 6.10 15.36 5.35
CA LYS A 43 5.96 16.82 5.22
C LYS A 43 7.23 17.57 5.64
N GLY A 44 8.25 16.84 6.09
CA GLY A 44 9.50 17.41 6.59
C GLY A 44 10.48 17.78 5.48
N PRO A 45 11.66 18.30 5.85
CA PRO A 45 12.71 18.72 4.90
C PRO A 45 13.24 17.58 4.02
N ASN A 46 13.07 16.32 4.45
CA ASN A 46 13.48 15.13 3.71
C ASN A 46 12.27 14.37 3.13
N ALA A 47 11.19 15.09 2.79
CA ALA A 47 9.93 14.51 2.31
C ALA A 47 10.15 13.52 1.14
N ASP A 48 10.92 13.91 0.13
CA ASP A 48 11.14 13.09 -1.08
C ASP A 48 11.91 11.80 -0.77
N THR A 49 13.00 11.89 0.01
CA THR A 49 13.75 10.71 0.42
C THR A 49 12.93 9.80 1.33
N THR A 50 12.11 10.37 2.21
CA THR A 50 11.21 9.62 3.10
C THR A 50 10.15 8.90 2.29
N LYS A 51 9.55 9.58 1.31
CA LYS A 51 8.57 9.00 0.40
C LYS A 51 9.16 7.82 -0.36
N ALA A 52 10.34 7.99 -0.97
CA ALA A 52 11.02 6.92 -1.70
C ALA A 52 11.29 5.69 -0.82
N ARG A 53 11.69 5.89 0.44
CA ARG A 53 11.91 4.80 1.40
C ARG A 53 10.60 4.08 1.76
N PHE A 54 9.51 4.80 1.96
CA PHE A 54 8.21 4.20 2.25
C PHE A 54 7.64 3.43 1.06
N GLU A 55 7.81 3.94 -0.16
CA GLU A 55 7.44 3.24 -1.39
C GLU A 55 8.22 1.93 -1.53
N ALA A 56 9.55 1.96 -1.41
CA ALA A 56 10.38 0.77 -1.49
C ALA A 56 10.00 -0.29 -0.44
N ALA A 57 9.81 0.12 0.82
CA ALA A 57 9.39 -0.79 1.88
C ALA A 57 7.98 -1.37 1.64
N GLY A 58 7.06 -0.57 1.10
CA GLY A 58 5.72 -1.01 0.73
C GLY A 58 5.72 -2.04 -0.40
N ASP A 59 6.55 -1.82 -1.42
CA ASP A 59 6.70 -2.73 -2.57
C ASP A 59 7.32 -4.08 -2.17
N GLU A 60 8.24 -4.07 -1.20
CA GLU A 60 8.80 -5.28 -0.60
C GLU A 60 7.78 -6.03 0.27
N ALA A 61 6.99 -5.29 1.05
CA ALA A 61 5.96 -5.85 1.93
C ALA A 61 4.75 -6.40 1.16
N PHE A 62 4.52 -5.95 -0.09
CA PHE A 62 3.52 -6.54 -0.97
C PHE A 62 4.03 -7.89 -1.50
N PRO A 63 3.46 -9.04 -1.07
CA PRO A 63 3.97 -10.34 -1.46
C PRO A 63 3.88 -10.50 -2.99
N MET A 64 4.98 -11.01 -3.56
CA MET A 64 5.21 -11.28 -4.98
C MET A 64 4.13 -12.14 -5.68
N MET A 65 3.18 -12.71 -4.94
CA MET A 65 2.16 -13.65 -5.43
C MET A 65 1.11 -13.03 -6.38
N GLU A 66 1.05 -11.69 -6.49
CA GLU A 66 0.12 -10.99 -7.40
C GLU A 66 0.82 -10.42 -8.66
N ARG A 67 2.15 -10.61 -8.80
CA ARG A 67 2.92 -10.13 -9.96
C ARG A 67 2.83 -11.04 -11.20
N THR A 68 2.35 -12.28 -11.06
CA THR A 68 2.36 -13.27 -12.16
C THR A 68 1.22 -13.12 -13.17
N ALA A 69 0.22 -12.29 -12.93
CA ALA A 69 -0.92 -12.14 -13.83
C ALA A 69 -0.66 -11.23 -15.06
N ALA A 70 0.48 -10.53 -15.12
CA ALA A 70 0.75 -9.52 -16.14
C ALA A 70 1.77 -9.93 -17.22
N THR A 71 2.16 -11.21 -17.32
CA THR A 71 3.01 -11.69 -18.42
C THR A 71 2.50 -13.01 -18.96
N VAL A 72 1.44 -12.93 -19.78
CA VAL A 72 1.20 -13.95 -20.80
C VAL A 72 2.15 -13.60 -21.95
N PRO A 73 3.20 -14.38 -22.23
CA PRO A 73 3.95 -14.17 -23.46
C PRO A 73 3.02 -14.52 -24.62
N SER A 74 2.80 -13.55 -25.49
CA SER A 74 2.12 -13.72 -26.77
C SER A 74 2.72 -14.92 -27.48
N ARG A 75 1.97 -16.02 -27.52
CA ARG A 75 2.33 -17.23 -28.25
C ARG A 75 2.45 -16.84 -29.71
N GLN A 76 3.68 -16.74 -30.21
CA GLN A 76 3.94 -16.50 -31.62
C GLN A 76 3.23 -17.57 -32.44
N PHE A 77 2.51 -17.11 -33.46
CA PHE A 77 1.93 -17.92 -34.51
C PHE A 77 2.99 -18.82 -35.12
N LEU A 78 2.74 -20.13 -35.13
CA LEU A 78 3.41 -21.09 -35.98
C LEU A 78 2.47 -22.26 -36.22
N THR A 79 1.65 -22.12 -37.26
CA THR A 79 1.44 -23.03 -38.40
C THR A 79 0.25 -22.53 -39.20
#